data_AF-A0A7J8S7B3-F1
#
_entry.id   AF-A0A7J8S7B3-F1
#
_cell.length_a   1.000
_cell.length_b   1.000
_cell.length_c   1.000
_cell.angle_alpha   90.00
_cell.angle_beta   90.00
_cell.angle_gamma   90.00
#
_symmetry.space_group_name_H-M   'P 1'
#
loop_
_entity.id
_entity.type
_entity.pdbx_description
1 polymer ?
#
loop_
_entity_poly.entity_id
_entity_poly.type
_entity_poly.pdbx_seq_one_letter_code
_entity_poly.pdbx_strand_id
1 'polypeptide(L)'
;MAMIDEPLYPIAVLIDELKNEDIQLRLNSIRKLSTIARALGEERTRKELIPFLSENNDDDDEVLLAMAEELGVFIPYVGGVEHANVLLPPLETLCIVEETCVRDKAVESLCRIGAQMREQDLVEFFIPLLKRLAAGEWFTARVSSCGLFHIAYPSAPEALKTELRTLYGQLCQDDMPMVRRSAATNLGKFAATVEAPHLKVDIMSMFDDLTQDDQDSVRLLAVEGCAALGKLLEPQDCVTHILPVIVNFSQLFFIGITIPSRTSLGVSVTWSQISCMSCVKLLVLSLLGRT
;
A
#
# COMPACT_ATOMS: atom_id res chain seq x y z
N MET A 1 34.08 32.01 24.79
CA MET A 1 34.12 30.54 24.69
C MET A 1 34.01 30.23 23.22
N ALA A 2 35.11 29.74 22.63
CA ALA A 2 35.19 29.43 21.21
C ALA A 2 34.19 28.33 20.88
N MET A 3 33.34 28.57 19.88
CA MET A 3 32.52 27.55 19.26
C MET A 3 33.47 26.51 18.68
N ILE A 4 33.38 25.30 19.19
CA ILE A 4 34.05 24.16 18.57
C ILE A 4 33.26 23.91 17.28
N ASP A 5 33.85 24.33 16.15
CA ASP A 5 33.52 23.79 14.83
C ASP A 5 33.74 22.27 14.91
N GLU A 6 32.70 21.54 15.29
CA GLU A 6 32.60 20.13 15.01
C GLU A 6 32.77 19.97 13.49
N PRO A 7 33.70 19.12 13.01
CA PRO A 7 34.14 19.22 11.64
C PRO A 7 32.93 18.93 10.74
N LEU A 8 32.56 19.88 9.88
CA LEU A 8 31.57 19.69 8.81
C LEU A 8 32.05 18.68 7.74
N TYR A 9 33.31 18.26 7.82
CA TYR A 9 34.03 17.41 6.87
C TYR A 9 33.56 15.94 6.78
N PRO A 10 33.11 15.24 7.84
CA PRO A 10 32.62 13.87 7.75
C PRO A 10 31.29 13.75 7.02
N ILE A 11 30.45 14.79 7.07
CA ILE A 11 29.09 14.76 6.51
C ILE A 11 29.09 15.06 5.01
N ALA A 12 29.90 16.01 4.56
CA ALA A 12 30.09 16.28 3.14
C ALA A 12 30.56 15.01 2.42
N VAL A 13 31.48 14.25 3.02
CA VAL A 13 31.95 12.97 2.49
C VAL A 13 30.83 11.92 2.45
N LEU A 14 30.02 11.79 3.51
CA LEU A 14 28.91 10.82 3.54
C LEU A 14 27.78 11.17 2.55
N ILE A 15 27.51 12.46 2.33
CA ILE A 15 26.56 12.93 1.31
C ILE A 15 27.15 12.80 -0.10
N ASP A 16 28.45 13.05 -0.27
CA ASP A 16 29.14 12.84 -1.54
C ASP A 16 29.19 11.34 -1.92
N GLU A 17 29.29 10.44 -0.93
CA GLU A 17 29.15 9.00 -1.15
C GLU A 17 27.76 8.60 -1.64
N LEU A 18 26.71 9.34 -1.27
CA LEU A 18 25.36 9.16 -1.81
C LEU A 18 25.22 9.70 -3.24
N LYS A 19 26.13 10.56 -3.70
CA LYS A 19 26.20 11.09 -5.07
C LYS A 19 27.22 10.38 -5.95
N ASN A 20 27.77 9.26 -5.49
CA ASN A 20 28.78 8.53 -6.24
C ASN A 20 28.21 8.03 -7.58
N GLU A 21 29.00 7.99 -8.65
CA GLU A 21 28.55 7.47 -9.95
C GLU A 21 28.27 5.95 -9.90
N ASP A 22 28.96 5.22 -9.03
CA ASP A 22 28.78 3.78 -8.84
C ASP A 22 27.52 3.47 -8.02
N ILE A 23 26.58 2.76 -8.65
CA ILE A 23 25.30 2.32 -8.05
C ILE A 23 25.55 1.51 -6.77
N GLN A 24 26.54 0.63 -6.76
CA GLN A 24 26.83 -0.22 -5.60
C GLN A 24 27.35 0.59 -4.42
N LEU A 25 28.12 1.65 -4.67
CA LEU A 25 28.55 2.56 -3.61
C LEU A 25 27.37 3.35 -3.06
N ARG A 26 26.49 3.89 -3.92
CA ARG A 26 25.25 4.57 -3.48
C ARG A 26 24.36 3.63 -2.67
N LEU A 27 24.13 2.42 -3.13
CA LEU A 27 23.33 1.40 -2.43
C LEU A 27 23.92 1.07 -1.04
N ASN A 28 25.24 0.91 -0.95
CA ASN A 28 25.92 0.67 0.33
C ASN A 28 25.81 1.86 1.29
N SER A 29 25.79 3.08 0.77
CA SER A 29 25.56 4.31 1.55
C SER A 29 24.12 4.40 2.03
N ILE A 30 23.14 4.08 1.18
CA ILE A 30 21.72 4.03 1.55
C ILE A 30 21.48 3.03 2.68
N ARG A 31 22.05 1.83 2.60
CA ARG A 31 21.98 0.81 3.67
C ARG A 31 22.63 1.23 5.00
N LYS A 32 23.33 2.38 5.01
CA LYS A 32 23.94 2.97 6.21
C LYS A 32 23.29 4.29 6.61
N LEU A 33 22.13 4.65 6.04
CA LEU A 33 21.43 5.91 6.34
C LEU A 33 21.22 6.13 7.83
N SER A 34 20.85 5.09 8.57
CA SER A 34 20.72 5.13 10.04
C SER A 34 22.00 5.55 10.76
N THR A 35 23.17 5.10 10.27
CA THR A 35 24.48 5.49 10.82
C THR A 35 24.81 6.93 10.49
N ILE A 36 24.52 7.36 9.25
CA ILE A 36 24.72 8.74 8.78
C ILE A 36 23.85 9.70 9.60
N ALA A 37 22.57 9.41 9.76
CA ALA A 37 21.65 10.23 10.53
C ALA A 37 22.00 10.31 12.01
N ARG A 38 22.48 9.20 12.61
CA ARG A 38 23.00 9.22 13.98
C ARG A 38 24.21 10.12 14.14
N ALA A 39 25.10 10.18 13.14
CA ALA A 39 26.26 11.06 13.16
C ALA A 39 25.90 12.53 12.92
N LEU A 40 24.88 12.79 12.08
CA LEU A 40 24.32 14.12 11.82
C LEU A 40 23.59 14.72 13.02
N GLY A 41 22.94 13.87 13.80
CA GLY A 41 21.93 14.28 14.77
C GLY A 41 20.58 14.59 14.12
N GLU A 42 19.55 14.62 14.94
CA GLU A 42 18.15 14.66 14.51
C GLU A 42 17.80 15.96 13.75
N GLU A 43 18.29 17.11 14.22
CA GLU A 43 17.98 18.41 13.62
C GLU A 43 18.52 18.52 12.19
N ARG A 44 19.78 18.16 11.99
CA ARG A 44 20.42 18.19 10.68
C ARG A 44 19.89 17.09 9.77
N THR A 45 19.55 15.93 10.32
CA THR A 45 18.86 14.89 9.56
C THR A 45 17.58 15.44 8.92
N ARG A 46 16.75 16.17 9.68
CA ARG A 46 15.53 16.79 9.15
C ARG A 46 15.79 17.92 8.14
N LYS A 47 16.83 18.74 8.37
CA LYS A 47 17.10 19.96 7.58
C LYS A 47 17.97 19.75 6.35
N GLU A 48 18.78 18.70 6.32
CA GLU A 48 19.78 18.44 5.28
C GLU A 48 19.55 17.07 4.62
N LEU A 49 19.57 15.98 5.41
CA LEU A 49 19.53 14.63 4.86
C LEU A 49 18.17 14.29 4.22
N ILE A 50 17.07 14.59 4.90
CA ILE A 50 15.73 14.29 4.36
C ILE A 50 15.41 15.10 3.08
N PRO A 51 15.68 16.42 3.01
CA PRO A 51 15.57 17.16 1.76
C PRO A 51 16.45 16.59 0.65
N PHE A 52 17.70 16.23 0.97
CA PHE A 52 18.60 15.60 0.01
C PHE A 52 18.01 14.29 -0.57
N LEU A 53 17.49 13.39 0.27
CA LEU A 53 16.84 12.16 -0.20
C LEU A 53 15.58 12.45 -1.02
N SER A 54 14.82 13.49 -0.66
CA SER A 54 13.62 13.88 -1.41
C SER A 54 13.94 14.40 -2.81
N GLU A 55 15.08 15.09 -2.98
CA GLU A 55 15.55 15.62 -4.26
C GLU A 55 16.20 14.54 -5.15
N ASN A 56 16.74 13.47 -4.56
CA ASN A 56 17.42 12.36 -5.27
C ASN A 56 16.50 11.13 -5.40
N ASN A 57 15.30 11.34 -5.95
CA ASN A 57 14.30 10.29 -6.16
C ASN A 57 14.34 9.66 -7.58
N ASP A 58 15.23 10.15 -8.44
CA ASP A 58 15.49 9.65 -9.80
C ASP A 58 16.85 8.92 -9.80
N ASP A 59 16.87 7.73 -9.19
CA ASP A 59 18.04 6.86 -9.08
C ASP A 59 17.66 5.43 -9.51
N ASP A 60 18.63 4.52 -9.50
CA ASP A 60 18.42 3.10 -9.82
C ASP A 60 17.41 2.45 -8.88
N ASP A 61 16.55 1.57 -9.42
CA ASP A 61 15.46 0.92 -8.69
C ASP A 61 15.94 0.19 -7.43
N GLU A 62 17.14 -0.41 -7.43
CA GLU A 62 17.70 -1.07 -6.24
C GLU A 62 18.01 -0.06 -5.12
N VAL A 63 18.48 1.13 -5.50
CA VAL A 63 18.81 2.23 -4.57
C VAL A 63 17.52 2.81 -4.00
N LEU A 64 16.52 3.07 -4.85
CA LEU A 64 15.22 3.60 -4.43
C LEU A 64 14.47 2.60 -3.52
N LEU A 65 14.55 1.31 -3.82
CA LEU A 65 13.96 0.26 -2.99
C LEU A 65 14.59 0.24 -1.60
N ALA A 66 15.92 0.30 -1.52
CA ALA A 66 16.63 0.35 -0.24
C ALA A 66 16.32 1.64 0.52
N MET A 67 16.18 2.77 -0.18
CA MET A 67 15.81 4.05 0.43
C MET A 67 14.42 3.98 1.04
N ALA A 68 13.44 3.44 0.32
CA ALA A 68 12.08 3.24 0.81
C ALA A 68 12.07 2.39 2.09
N GLU A 69 12.87 1.32 2.14
CA GLU A 69 12.98 0.44 3.30
C GLU A 69 13.59 1.14 4.53
N GLU A 70 14.72 1.83 4.35
CA GLU A 70 15.41 2.54 5.44
C GLU A 70 14.56 3.68 6.01
N LEU A 71 13.83 4.42 5.16
CA LEU A 71 12.94 5.50 5.60
C LEU A 71 11.79 4.99 6.49
N GLY A 72 11.34 3.75 6.31
CA GLY A 72 10.26 3.16 7.12
C GLY A 72 10.59 2.99 8.60
N VAL A 73 11.87 2.95 8.98
CA VAL A 73 12.33 2.83 10.37
C VAL A 73 13.01 4.10 10.89
N PHE A 74 12.83 5.23 10.18
CA PHE A 74 13.65 6.42 10.41
C PHE A 74 13.16 7.37 11.51
N ILE A 75 11.99 7.10 12.12
CA ILE A 75 11.40 7.91 13.18
C ILE A 75 12.39 8.25 14.31
N PRO A 76 13.17 7.31 14.87
CA PRO A 76 14.13 7.61 15.93
C PRO A 76 15.23 8.58 15.51
N TYR A 77 15.57 8.63 14.22
CA TYR A 77 16.66 9.47 13.70
C TYR A 77 16.21 10.88 13.32
N VAL A 78 14.90 11.13 13.24
CA VAL A 78 14.32 12.46 13.01
C VAL A 78 13.82 13.10 14.31
N GLY A 79 14.14 12.55 15.48
CA GLY A 79 13.70 13.10 16.77
C GLY A 79 12.33 12.61 17.23
N GLY A 80 11.97 11.39 16.82
CA GLY A 80 10.80 10.70 17.31
C GLY A 80 9.52 11.05 16.57
N VAL A 81 8.40 10.60 17.15
CA VAL A 81 7.08 10.60 16.51
C VAL A 81 6.58 12.02 16.19
N GLU A 82 6.98 13.02 17.00
CA GLU A 82 6.61 14.43 16.81
C GLU A 82 7.10 15.03 15.49
N HIS A 83 8.10 14.39 14.87
CA HIS A 83 8.71 14.80 13.62
C HIS A 83 8.56 13.76 12.51
N ALA A 84 7.73 12.73 12.70
CA ALA A 84 7.52 11.68 11.70
C ALA A 84 7.00 12.23 10.35
N ASN A 85 6.29 13.37 10.38
CA ASN A 85 5.76 14.02 9.19
C ASN A 85 6.82 14.41 8.15
N VAL A 86 8.09 14.62 8.56
CA VAL A 86 9.16 14.96 7.61
C VAL A 86 9.54 13.79 6.70
N LEU A 87 9.18 12.55 7.06
CA LEU A 87 9.45 11.35 6.27
C LEU A 87 8.40 11.11 5.18
N LEU A 88 7.25 11.80 5.26
CA LEU A 88 6.15 11.62 4.34
C LEU A 88 6.47 12.09 2.91
N PRO A 89 7.07 13.29 2.68
CA PRO A 89 7.38 13.75 1.33
C PRO A 89 8.29 12.82 0.50
N PRO A 90 9.44 12.32 0.98
CA PRO A 90 10.27 11.41 0.18
C PRO A 90 9.54 10.10 -0.15
N LEU A 91 8.80 9.54 0.81
CA LEU A 91 8.01 8.32 0.59
C LEU A 91 6.83 8.55 -0.36
N GLU A 92 6.19 9.73 -0.33
CA GLU A 92 5.14 10.11 -1.28
C GLU A 92 5.68 10.08 -2.71
N THR A 93 6.88 10.62 -2.94
CA THR A 93 7.49 10.58 -4.27
C THR A 93 7.81 9.15 -4.71
N LEU A 94 8.35 8.33 -3.81
CA LEU A 94 8.61 6.90 -4.07
C LEU A 94 7.33 6.10 -4.35
N CYS A 95 6.17 6.54 -3.87
CA CYS A 95 4.88 5.93 -4.22
C CYS A 95 4.42 6.19 -5.66
N ILE A 96 5.09 7.07 -6.42
CA ILE A 96 4.67 7.47 -7.76
C ILE A 96 5.58 6.87 -8.85
N VAL A 97 6.76 6.34 -8.49
CA VAL A 97 7.74 5.79 -9.43
C VAL A 97 7.20 4.59 -10.24
N GLU A 98 7.83 4.28 -11.37
CA GLU A 98 7.36 3.22 -12.28
C GLU A 98 7.61 1.80 -11.76
N GLU A 99 8.68 1.58 -11.00
CA GLU A 99 9.01 0.26 -10.46
C GLU A 99 8.07 -0.15 -9.33
N THR A 100 7.42 -1.31 -9.49
CA THR A 100 6.37 -1.77 -8.59
C THR A 100 6.94 -2.14 -7.22
N CYS A 101 8.12 -2.77 -7.18
CA CYS A 101 8.75 -3.17 -5.94
C CYS A 101 9.06 -1.96 -5.04
N VAL A 102 9.50 -0.85 -5.65
CA VAL A 102 9.78 0.40 -4.93
C VAL A 102 8.49 0.98 -4.34
N ARG A 103 7.42 1.07 -5.14
CA ARG A 103 6.12 1.57 -4.66
C ARG A 103 5.56 0.73 -3.51
N ASP A 104 5.58 -0.59 -3.64
CA ASP A 104 5.08 -1.51 -2.62
C ASP A 104 5.84 -1.33 -1.30
N LYS A 105 7.16 -1.16 -1.37
CA LYS A 105 8.00 -0.88 -0.20
C LYS A 105 7.72 0.50 0.39
N ALA A 106 7.53 1.53 -0.43
CA ALA A 106 7.19 2.87 0.03
C ALA A 106 5.83 2.89 0.76
N VAL A 107 4.82 2.19 0.24
CA VAL A 107 3.52 2.01 0.90
C VAL A 107 3.66 1.27 2.23
N GLU A 108 4.48 0.21 2.29
CA GLU A 108 4.76 -0.51 3.54
C GLU A 108 5.39 0.42 4.59
N SER A 109 6.38 1.21 4.20
CA SER A 109 7.06 2.19 5.05
C SER A 109 6.13 3.29 5.52
N LEU A 110 5.28 3.84 4.65
CA LEU A 110 4.24 4.79 5.02
C LEU A 110 3.26 4.18 6.03
N CYS A 111 2.84 2.93 5.85
CA CYS A 111 1.96 2.26 6.81
C CYS A 111 2.63 2.10 8.18
N ARG A 112 3.92 1.73 8.20
CA ARG A 112 4.70 1.58 9.43
C ARG A 112 4.87 2.91 10.18
N ILE A 113 5.09 4.00 9.45
CA ILE A 113 5.20 5.34 10.03
C ILE A 113 3.83 5.82 10.52
N GLY A 114 2.80 5.73 9.67
CA GLY A 114 1.46 6.17 10.00
C GLY A 114 0.85 5.44 11.20
N ALA A 115 1.14 4.15 11.38
CA ALA A 115 0.71 3.39 12.56
C ALA A 115 1.32 3.90 13.89
N GLN A 116 2.41 4.67 13.83
CA GLN A 116 3.06 5.25 15.00
C GLN A 116 2.72 6.73 15.20
N MET A 117 2.24 7.43 14.15
CA MET A 117 1.91 8.85 14.20
C MET A 117 0.74 9.13 15.16
N ARG A 118 0.73 10.33 15.75
CA ARG A 118 -0.39 10.79 16.57
C ARG A 118 -1.61 11.04 15.66
N GLU A 119 -2.80 10.86 16.19
CA GLU A 119 -4.05 11.09 15.44
C GLU A 119 -4.11 12.48 14.80
N GLN A 120 -3.66 13.51 15.53
CA GLN A 120 -3.60 14.88 15.01
C GLN A 120 -2.68 15.00 13.79
N ASP A 121 -1.49 14.40 13.84
CA ASP A 121 -0.53 14.42 12.74
C ASP A 121 -1.01 13.59 11.54
N LEU A 122 -1.75 12.49 11.79
CA LEU A 122 -2.40 11.71 10.74
C LEU A 122 -3.42 12.58 9.98
N VAL A 123 -4.23 13.34 10.70
CA VAL A 123 -5.22 14.24 10.09
C VAL A 123 -4.56 15.41 9.37
N GLU A 124 -3.52 16.01 9.96
CA GLU A 124 -2.87 17.21 9.43
C GLU A 124 -1.95 16.91 8.23
N PHE A 125 -1.24 15.78 8.22
CA PHE A 125 -0.21 15.51 7.21
C PHE A 125 -0.49 14.25 6.39
N PHE A 126 -0.90 13.15 7.02
CA PHE A 126 -1.04 11.85 6.35
C PHE A 126 -2.30 11.78 5.45
N ILE A 127 -3.45 12.27 5.92
CA ILE A 127 -4.69 12.31 5.12
C ILE A 127 -4.50 13.18 3.86
N PRO A 128 -3.93 14.41 3.93
CA PRO A 128 -3.65 15.18 2.74
C PRO A 128 -2.73 14.49 1.73
N LEU A 129 -1.69 13.76 2.19
CA LEU A 129 -0.85 12.93 1.33
C LEU A 129 -1.67 11.84 0.64
N LEU A 130 -2.47 11.09 1.40
CA LEU A 130 -3.32 10.03 0.85
C LEU A 130 -4.27 10.59 -0.23
N LYS A 131 -4.88 11.75 0.03
CA LYS A 131 -5.78 12.41 -0.93
C LYS A 131 -5.06 12.84 -2.21
N ARG A 132 -3.83 13.36 -2.11
CA ARG A 132 -3.00 13.71 -3.29
C ARG A 132 -2.68 12.47 -4.12
N LEU A 133 -2.31 11.35 -3.49
CA LEU A 133 -2.04 10.09 -4.20
C LEU A 133 -3.30 9.53 -4.86
N ALA A 134 -4.44 9.52 -4.14
CA ALA A 134 -5.71 9.00 -4.65
C ALA A 134 -6.27 9.82 -5.82
N ALA A 135 -6.05 11.13 -5.83
CA ALA A 135 -6.44 12.04 -6.90
C ALA A 135 -5.31 12.29 -7.92
N GLY A 136 -4.21 11.54 -7.85
CA GLY A 136 -3.05 11.72 -8.71
C GLY A 136 -3.38 11.45 -10.18
N GLU A 137 -2.80 12.25 -11.08
CA GLU A 137 -2.97 12.08 -12.54
C GLU A 137 -2.44 10.72 -13.01
N TRP A 138 -1.29 10.31 -12.44
CA TRP A 138 -0.65 9.04 -12.74
C TRP A 138 -1.32 7.88 -11.99
N PHE A 139 -1.60 6.79 -12.70
CA PHE A 139 -2.22 5.61 -12.11
C PHE A 139 -1.32 4.97 -11.03
N THR A 140 0.00 5.14 -11.11
CA THR A 140 0.97 4.64 -10.11
C THR A 140 0.68 5.21 -8.73
N ALA A 141 0.42 6.51 -8.63
CA ALA A 141 0.04 7.19 -7.41
C ALA A 141 -1.27 6.62 -6.83
N ARG A 142 -2.28 6.43 -7.70
CA ARG A 142 -3.60 5.90 -7.32
C ARG A 142 -3.52 4.44 -6.86
N VAL A 143 -2.71 3.61 -7.54
CA VAL A 143 -2.39 2.23 -7.12
C VAL A 143 -1.82 2.21 -5.70
N SER A 144 -0.81 3.05 -5.42
CA SER A 144 -0.17 3.12 -4.10
C SER A 144 -1.14 3.60 -3.01
N SER A 145 -2.02 4.55 -3.33
CA SER A 145 -2.98 5.10 -2.37
C SER A 145 -3.91 4.04 -1.78
N CYS A 146 -4.27 3.00 -2.54
CA CYS A 146 -5.18 1.93 -2.12
C CYS A 146 -4.72 1.22 -0.85
N GLY A 147 -3.39 1.13 -0.64
CA GLY A 147 -2.79 0.50 0.53
C GLY A 147 -2.81 1.36 1.81
N LEU A 148 -3.13 2.65 1.73
CA LEU A 148 -2.93 3.62 2.82
C LEU A 148 -4.22 3.97 3.58
N PHE A 149 -5.41 3.71 3.01
CA PHE A 149 -6.69 4.11 3.61
C PHE A 149 -6.94 3.52 5.00
N HIS A 150 -6.57 2.27 5.23
CA HIS A 150 -6.77 1.59 6.51
C HIS A 150 -5.98 2.24 7.67
N ILE A 151 -4.87 2.93 7.38
CA ILE A 151 -4.07 3.67 8.36
C ILE A 151 -4.68 5.04 8.66
N ALA A 152 -5.17 5.72 7.62
CA ALA A 152 -5.69 7.08 7.73
C ALA A 152 -7.11 7.16 8.30
N TYR A 153 -7.96 6.19 7.95
CA TYR A 153 -9.40 6.24 8.22
C TYR A 153 -9.77 6.26 9.71
N PRO A 154 -9.17 5.45 10.62
CA PRO A 154 -9.55 5.44 12.04
C PRO A 154 -9.46 6.81 12.72
N SER A 155 -8.41 7.58 12.39
CA SER A 155 -8.11 8.89 12.98
C SER A 155 -8.88 10.05 12.33
N ALA A 156 -9.57 9.80 11.23
CA ALA A 156 -10.27 10.83 10.49
C ALA A 156 -11.57 11.30 11.21
N PRO A 157 -11.85 12.61 11.26
CA PRO A 157 -13.17 13.14 11.60
C PRO A 157 -14.25 12.63 10.65
N GLU A 158 -15.52 12.61 11.09
CA GLU A 158 -16.63 12.02 10.33
C GLU A 158 -16.80 12.57 8.90
N ALA A 159 -16.60 13.87 8.73
CA ALA A 159 -16.63 14.51 7.41
C ALA A 159 -15.52 13.97 6.49
N LEU A 160 -14.32 13.78 7.02
CA LEU A 160 -13.19 13.21 6.28
C LEU A 160 -13.35 11.70 6.08
N LYS A 161 -13.93 10.95 7.02
CA LYS A 161 -14.26 9.54 6.82
C LYS A 161 -15.20 9.34 5.63
N THR A 162 -16.24 10.17 5.54
CA THR A 162 -17.16 10.14 4.40
C THR A 162 -16.43 10.41 3.09
N GLU A 163 -15.58 11.43 3.05
CA GLU A 163 -14.77 11.74 1.87
C GLU A 163 -13.81 10.59 1.50
N LEU A 164 -13.15 9.95 2.49
CA LEU A 164 -12.26 8.82 2.26
C LEU A 164 -13.01 7.60 1.69
N ARG A 165 -14.23 7.31 2.16
CA ARG A 165 -15.06 6.25 1.57
C ARG A 165 -15.43 6.58 0.12
N THR A 166 -15.78 7.84 -0.18
CA THR A 166 -16.05 8.28 -1.55
C THR A 166 -14.83 8.14 -2.46
N LEU A 167 -13.65 8.57 -2.00
CA LEU A 167 -12.39 8.43 -2.76
C LEU A 167 -12.05 6.97 -3.01
N TYR A 168 -12.20 6.08 -2.02
CA TYR A 168 -11.95 4.66 -2.22
C TYR A 168 -12.93 4.04 -3.23
N GLY A 169 -14.20 4.44 -3.21
CA GLY A 169 -15.19 4.03 -4.19
C GLY A 169 -14.80 4.45 -5.62
N GLN A 170 -14.27 5.66 -5.79
CA GLN A 170 -13.74 6.12 -7.08
C GLN A 170 -12.58 5.26 -7.56
N LEU A 171 -11.66 4.85 -6.68
CA LEU A 171 -10.56 3.94 -7.02
C LEU A 171 -11.05 2.54 -7.43
N CYS A 172 -12.16 2.06 -6.84
CA CYS A 172 -12.79 0.79 -7.23
C CYS A 172 -13.42 0.84 -8.63
N GLN A 173 -13.73 2.05 -9.12
CA GLN A 173 -14.31 2.29 -10.45
C GLN A 173 -13.34 3.01 -11.41
N ASP A 174 -12.03 3.02 -11.10
CA ASP A 174 -11.03 3.73 -11.90
C ASP A 174 -10.97 3.18 -13.34
N ASP A 175 -10.76 4.07 -14.32
CA ASP A 175 -10.64 3.69 -15.72
C ASP A 175 -9.48 2.70 -15.95
N MET A 176 -8.41 2.78 -15.14
CA MET A 176 -7.23 1.92 -15.27
C MET A 176 -7.41 0.61 -14.47
N PRO A 177 -7.42 -0.56 -15.13
CA PRO A 177 -7.58 -1.85 -14.44
C PRO A 177 -6.58 -2.09 -13.32
N MET A 178 -5.34 -1.57 -13.45
CA MET A 178 -4.31 -1.72 -12.42
C MET A 178 -4.72 -1.07 -11.09
N VAL A 179 -5.42 0.06 -11.12
CA VAL A 179 -5.91 0.75 -9.92
C VAL A 179 -7.02 -0.09 -9.27
N ARG A 180 -8.00 -0.55 -10.06
CA ARG A 180 -9.09 -1.41 -9.56
C ARG A 180 -8.59 -2.72 -8.96
N ARG A 181 -7.56 -3.33 -9.56
CA ARG A 181 -6.86 -4.51 -8.98
C ARG A 181 -6.26 -4.20 -7.61
N SER A 182 -5.59 -3.04 -7.48
CA SER A 182 -5.01 -2.61 -6.20
C SER A 182 -6.08 -2.35 -5.15
N ALA A 183 -7.19 -1.71 -5.55
CA ALA A 183 -8.35 -1.48 -4.69
C ALA A 183 -8.96 -2.81 -4.21
N ALA A 184 -9.23 -3.75 -5.12
CA ALA A 184 -9.75 -5.08 -4.75
C ALA A 184 -8.84 -5.82 -3.75
N THR A 185 -7.52 -5.76 -3.96
CA THR A 185 -6.53 -6.41 -3.08
C THR A 185 -6.51 -5.81 -1.68
N ASN A 186 -6.77 -4.50 -1.55
CA ASN A 186 -6.71 -3.79 -0.27
C ASN A 186 -8.08 -3.59 0.41
N LEU A 187 -9.19 -3.86 -0.28
CA LEU A 187 -10.54 -3.60 0.22
C LEU A 187 -10.80 -4.28 1.57
N GLY A 188 -10.34 -5.52 1.76
CA GLY A 188 -10.50 -6.24 3.02
C GLY A 188 -9.79 -5.57 4.21
N LYS A 189 -8.61 -4.97 4.00
CA LYS A 189 -7.88 -4.23 5.04
C LYS A 189 -8.60 -2.93 5.39
N PHE A 190 -9.11 -2.23 4.38
CA PHE A 190 -9.87 -1.01 4.59
C PHE A 190 -11.21 -1.29 5.29
N ALA A 191 -11.94 -2.30 4.83
CA ALA A 191 -13.19 -2.75 5.43
C ALA A 191 -13.06 -3.06 6.93
N ALA A 192 -11.92 -3.63 7.35
CA ALA A 192 -11.67 -3.96 8.75
C ALA A 192 -11.56 -2.73 9.68
N THR A 193 -11.40 -1.53 9.13
CA THR A 193 -11.32 -0.28 9.90
C THR A 193 -12.58 0.58 9.78
N VAL A 194 -13.56 0.16 8.99
CA VAL A 194 -14.82 0.87 8.75
C VAL A 194 -15.92 0.40 9.70
N GLU A 195 -16.72 1.33 10.20
CA GLU A 195 -17.81 1.06 11.13
C GLU A 195 -18.92 0.23 10.47
N ALA A 196 -19.57 -0.66 11.24
CA ALA A 196 -20.59 -1.59 10.75
C ALA A 196 -21.71 -0.98 9.87
N PRO A 197 -22.23 0.23 10.15
CA PRO A 197 -23.24 0.86 9.27
C PRO A 197 -22.72 1.14 7.86
N HIS A 198 -21.45 1.52 7.73
CA HIS A 198 -20.80 1.83 6.46
C HIS A 198 -20.24 0.58 5.77
N LEU A 199 -19.99 -0.49 6.51
CA LEU A 199 -19.57 -1.78 5.94
C LEU A 199 -20.65 -2.33 4.98
N LYS A 200 -21.92 -2.36 5.40
CA LYS A 200 -23.01 -2.91 4.58
C LYS A 200 -23.41 -2.00 3.40
N VAL A 201 -23.21 -0.70 3.53
CA VAL A 201 -23.64 0.27 2.50
C VAL A 201 -22.49 0.55 1.53
N ASP A 202 -21.39 1.08 2.04
CA ASP A 202 -20.31 1.60 1.20
C ASP A 202 -19.39 0.46 0.73
N ILE A 203 -18.87 -0.35 1.67
CA ILE A 203 -17.90 -1.41 1.35
C ILE A 203 -18.53 -2.52 0.51
N MET A 204 -19.75 -2.96 0.84
CA MET A 204 -20.41 -4.00 0.05
C MET A 204 -20.77 -3.52 -1.35
N SER A 205 -21.14 -2.24 -1.53
CA SER A 205 -21.33 -1.68 -2.88
C SER A 205 -20.03 -1.72 -3.69
N MET A 206 -18.90 -1.33 -3.10
CA MET A 206 -17.59 -1.40 -3.76
C MET A 206 -17.20 -2.84 -4.10
N PHE A 207 -17.47 -3.78 -3.19
CA PHE A 207 -17.22 -5.19 -3.41
C PHE A 207 -18.07 -5.76 -4.56
N ASP A 208 -19.36 -5.45 -4.59
CA ASP A 208 -20.27 -5.90 -5.64
C ASP A 208 -19.79 -5.39 -7.00
N ASP A 209 -19.43 -4.11 -7.12
CA ASP A 209 -18.86 -3.51 -8.34
C ASP A 209 -17.61 -4.28 -8.81
N LEU A 210 -16.65 -4.55 -7.92
CA LEU A 210 -15.41 -5.26 -8.25
C LEU A 210 -15.64 -6.73 -8.63
N THR A 211 -16.67 -7.39 -8.09
CA THR A 211 -17.00 -8.77 -8.47
C THR A 211 -17.68 -8.85 -9.84
N GLN A 212 -18.23 -7.75 -10.34
CA GLN A 212 -18.83 -7.62 -11.67
C GLN A 212 -17.92 -6.89 -12.68
N ASP A 213 -16.64 -6.67 -12.31
CA ASP A 213 -15.67 -5.96 -13.14
C ASP A 213 -15.50 -6.60 -14.53
N ASP A 214 -15.25 -5.79 -15.55
CA ASP A 214 -15.04 -6.27 -16.92
C ASP A 214 -13.75 -7.11 -17.05
N GLN A 215 -12.76 -6.88 -16.18
CA GLN A 215 -11.49 -7.58 -16.19
C GLN A 215 -11.49 -8.79 -15.24
N ASP A 216 -11.29 -9.98 -15.81
CA ASP A 216 -11.21 -11.25 -15.06
C ASP A 216 -10.23 -11.21 -13.89
N SER A 217 -9.12 -10.48 -14.07
CA SER A 217 -8.10 -10.36 -13.03
C SER A 217 -8.53 -9.52 -11.82
N VAL A 218 -9.38 -8.50 -12.01
CA VAL A 218 -9.96 -7.71 -10.90
C VAL A 218 -10.97 -8.58 -10.16
N ARG A 219 -11.86 -9.22 -10.94
CA ARG A 219 -12.86 -10.17 -10.45
C ARG A 219 -12.25 -11.28 -9.58
N LEU A 220 -11.14 -11.88 -10.02
CA LEU A 220 -10.42 -12.90 -9.24
C LEU A 220 -9.91 -12.37 -7.89
N LEU A 221 -9.30 -11.18 -7.88
CA LEU A 221 -8.80 -10.56 -6.66
C LEU A 221 -9.94 -10.18 -5.69
N ALA A 222 -11.08 -9.74 -6.20
CA ALA A 222 -12.26 -9.50 -5.37
C ALA A 222 -12.70 -10.78 -4.65
N VAL A 223 -12.71 -11.92 -5.35
CA VAL A 223 -13.07 -13.22 -4.75
C VAL A 223 -12.10 -13.67 -3.66
N GLU A 224 -10.80 -13.38 -3.81
CA GLU A 224 -9.82 -13.63 -2.74
C GLU A 224 -10.14 -12.80 -1.48
N GLY A 225 -10.69 -11.59 -1.66
CA GLY A 225 -11.18 -10.71 -0.60
C GLY A 225 -12.41 -11.22 0.17
N CYS A 226 -13.17 -12.18 -0.37
CA CYS A 226 -14.34 -12.76 0.30
C CYS A 226 -14.03 -13.29 1.71
N ALA A 227 -12.83 -13.85 1.90
CA ALA A 227 -12.41 -14.38 3.19
C ALA A 227 -12.19 -13.31 4.25
N ALA A 228 -11.70 -12.14 3.85
CA ALA A 228 -11.54 -11.00 4.74
C ALA A 228 -12.90 -10.40 5.09
N LEU A 229 -13.75 -10.14 4.09
CA LEU A 229 -15.08 -9.54 4.29
C LEU A 229 -16.02 -10.44 5.09
N GLY A 230 -16.03 -11.75 4.81
CA GLY A 230 -16.90 -12.70 5.51
C GLY A 230 -16.61 -12.85 7.01
N LYS A 231 -15.42 -12.44 7.48
CA LYS A 231 -15.10 -12.36 8.91
C LYS A 231 -15.72 -11.15 9.59
N LEU A 232 -15.96 -10.07 8.84
CA LEU A 232 -16.47 -8.78 9.32
C LEU A 232 -18.00 -8.71 9.32
N LEU A 233 -18.65 -9.51 8.48
CA LEU A 233 -20.11 -9.52 8.30
C LEU A 233 -20.82 -10.54 9.21
N GLU A 234 -22.12 -10.30 9.44
CA GLU A 234 -22.98 -11.27 10.10
C GLU A 234 -23.26 -12.45 9.16
N PRO A 235 -23.53 -13.67 9.69
CA PRO A 235 -23.74 -14.85 8.87
C PRO A 235 -24.86 -14.68 7.82
N GLN A 236 -25.91 -13.94 8.14
CA GLN A 236 -27.02 -13.67 7.22
C GLN A 236 -26.58 -12.82 6.03
N ASP A 237 -25.74 -11.81 6.26
CA ASP A 237 -25.18 -10.98 5.19
C ASP A 237 -24.19 -11.78 4.35
N CYS A 238 -23.37 -12.64 4.97
CA CYS A 238 -22.47 -13.54 4.23
C CYS A 238 -23.21 -14.46 3.27
N VAL A 239 -24.34 -15.04 3.71
CA VAL A 239 -25.19 -15.88 2.86
C VAL A 239 -25.82 -15.08 1.73
N THR A 240 -26.18 -13.82 1.99
CA THR A 240 -26.86 -12.95 1.03
C THR A 240 -25.91 -12.38 -0.02
N HIS A 241 -24.71 -11.98 0.36
CA HIS A 241 -23.80 -11.22 -0.50
C HIS A 241 -22.53 -11.99 -0.91
N ILE A 242 -21.88 -12.67 0.03
CA ILE A 242 -20.58 -13.34 -0.24
C ILE A 242 -20.75 -14.71 -0.89
N LEU A 243 -21.71 -15.50 -0.42
CA LEU A 243 -21.93 -16.87 -0.91
C LEU A 243 -22.30 -16.91 -2.41
N PRO A 244 -23.18 -16.05 -2.95
CA PRO A 244 -23.51 -16.07 -4.37
C PRO A 244 -22.29 -15.81 -5.27
N VAL A 245 -21.40 -14.90 -4.87
CA VAL A 245 -20.15 -14.63 -5.58
C VAL A 245 -19.28 -15.87 -5.62
N ILE A 246 -19.03 -16.50 -4.47
CA ILE A 246 -18.24 -17.74 -4.39
C ILE A 246 -18.81 -18.84 -5.29
N VAL A 247 -20.13 -19.05 -5.25
CA VAL A 247 -20.81 -20.07 -6.06
C VAL A 247 -20.65 -19.77 -7.55
N ASN A 248 -20.92 -18.54 -7.98
CA ASN A 248 -20.84 -18.14 -9.38
C ASN A 248 -19.42 -18.35 -9.94
N PHE A 249 -18.39 -17.91 -9.21
CA PHE A 249 -17.01 -18.10 -9.64
C PHE A 249 -16.60 -19.58 -9.65
N SER A 250 -17.04 -20.38 -8.68
CA SER A 250 -16.75 -21.82 -8.69
C SER A 250 -17.30 -22.52 -9.94
N GLN A 251 -18.50 -22.15 -10.39
CA GLN A 251 -19.13 -22.73 -11.58
C GLN A 251 -18.41 -22.33 -12.87
N LEU A 252 -17.95 -21.08 -12.98
CA LEU A 252 -17.15 -20.60 -14.11
C LEU A 252 -15.83 -21.38 -14.26
N PHE A 253 -15.15 -21.67 -13.14
CA PHE A 253 -13.93 -22.50 -13.15
C PHE A 253 -14.19 -23.94 -13.62
N PHE A 254 -15.31 -24.55 -13.23
CA PHE A 254 -15.69 -25.88 -13.71
C PHE A 254 -15.96 -25.91 -15.22
N ILE A 255 -16.60 -24.87 -15.76
CA ILE A 255 -16.84 -24.75 -17.21
C ILE A 255 -15.52 -24.54 -17.97
N GLY A 256 -14.61 -23.71 -17.46
CA GLY A 256 -13.28 -23.47 -18.05
C GLY A 256 -12.39 -24.71 -18.11
N ILE A 257 -12.49 -25.62 -17.13
CA ILE A 257 -11.81 -26.93 -17.16
C ILE A 257 -12.45 -27.88 -18.19
N THR A 258 -13.74 -27.71 -18.47
CA THR A 258 -14.50 -28.57 -19.40
C THR A 258 -14.34 -28.11 -20.87
N ILE A 259 -13.95 -26.87 -21.11
CA ILE A 259 -13.61 -26.34 -22.45
C ILE A 259 -12.07 -26.37 -22.60
N PRO A 260 -11.47 -27.42 -23.18
CA PRO A 260 -10.03 -27.41 -23.43
C PRO A 260 -9.72 -26.32 -24.46
N SER A 261 -8.84 -25.39 -24.09
CA SER A 261 -8.24 -24.41 -24.99
C SER A 261 -7.53 -25.13 -26.15
N ARG A 262 -8.18 -25.23 -27.30
CA ARG A 262 -7.49 -25.42 -28.59
C ARG A 262 -6.85 -24.11 -28.99
N THR A 263 -5.74 -23.77 -28.33
CA THR A 263 -4.79 -22.80 -28.86
C THR A 263 -3.40 -23.40 -28.77
N SER A 264 -2.94 -23.87 -29.92
CA SER A 264 -1.57 -24.25 -30.21
C SER A 264 -0.68 -23.02 -30.09
N LEU A 265 -0.06 -22.80 -28.93
CA LEU A 265 1.17 -22.03 -28.75
C LEU A 265 1.71 -22.38 -27.36
N GLY A 266 2.84 -23.09 -27.34
CA GLY A 266 3.41 -23.72 -26.16
C GLY A 266 3.95 -22.72 -25.14
N VAL A 267 3.08 -22.24 -24.26
CA VAL A 267 3.47 -21.67 -22.97
C VAL A 267 2.96 -22.63 -21.89
N SER A 268 3.88 -23.37 -21.29
CA SER A 268 3.61 -24.19 -20.11
C SER A 268 3.34 -23.28 -18.92
N VAL A 269 2.10 -22.82 -18.77
CA VAL A 269 1.61 -22.31 -17.49
C VAL A 269 1.55 -23.51 -16.56
N THR A 270 2.53 -23.60 -15.65
CA THR A 270 2.52 -24.60 -14.59
C THR A 270 1.30 -24.35 -13.72
N TRP A 271 0.29 -25.21 -13.85
CA TRP A 271 -0.95 -25.25 -13.07
C TRP A 271 -0.69 -25.66 -11.60
N SER A 272 0.20 -24.95 -10.91
CA SER A 272 0.46 -25.10 -9.48
C SER A 272 -0.39 -24.17 -8.60
N GLN A 273 -1.43 -23.54 -9.16
CA GLN A 273 -2.42 -22.72 -8.42
C GLN A 273 -3.83 -23.32 -8.47
N ILE A 274 -3.95 -24.65 -8.46
CA ILE A 274 -5.19 -25.32 -8.07
C ILE A 274 -5.33 -25.21 -6.54
N SER A 275 -5.56 -24.00 -6.05
CA SER A 275 -5.98 -23.72 -4.66
C SER A 275 -7.35 -23.04 -4.58
N CYS A 276 -7.98 -22.70 -5.70
CA CYS A 276 -9.29 -22.05 -5.68
C CYS A 276 -10.40 -22.96 -5.10
N MET A 277 -10.46 -24.25 -5.49
CA MET A 277 -11.49 -25.17 -4.96
C MET A 277 -11.28 -25.55 -3.50
N SER A 278 -10.02 -25.73 -3.05
CA SER A 278 -9.73 -26.04 -1.65
C SER A 278 -10.01 -24.83 -0.76
N CYS A 279 -9.63 -23.62 -1.18
CA CYS A 279 -9.94 -22.38 -0.46
C CYS A 279 -11.44 -22.08 -0.43
N VAL A 280 -12.18 -22.27 -1.53
CA VAL A 280 -13.65 -22.10 -1.55
C VAL A 280 -14.33 -23.08 -0.60
N LYS A 281 -13.89 -24.35 -0.57
CA LYS A 281 -14.45 -25.36 0.32
C LYS A 281 -14.09 -25.09 1.79
N LEU A 282 -12.86 -24.68 2.09
CA LEU A 282 -12.42 -24.25 3.42
C LEU A 282 -13.12 -22.96 3.88
N LEU A 283 -13.38 -22.02 2.97
CA LEU A 283 -14.05 -20.76 3.26
C LEU A 283 -15.54 -20.98 3.52
N VAL A 284 -16.21 -21.80 2.72
CA VAL A 284 -17.61 -22.21 2.96
C VAL A 284 -17.71 -23.00 4.27
N LEU A 285 -16.78 -23.90 4.57
CA LEU A 285 -16.73 -24.64 5.84
C LEU A 285 -16.44 -23.74 7.05
N SER A 286 -15.54 -22.75 6.91
CA SER A 286 -15.22 -21.76 7.95
C SER A 286 -16.37 -20.77 8.21
N LEU A 287 -17.07 -20.35 7.15
CA LEU A 287 -18.25 -19.49 7.24
C LEU A 287 -19.45 -20.24 7.85
N LEU A 288 -19.60 -21.54 7.57
CA LEU A 288 -20.70 -22.37 8.10
C LEU A 288 -20.42 -23.02 9.46
N GLY A 289 -19.17 -23.02 9.94
CA GLY A 289 -18.76 -23.73 11.15
C GLY A 289 -17.66 -23.02 11.94
N ARG A 290 -17.90 -21.79 12.39
CA ARG A 290 -16.95 -21.01 13.20
C ARG A 290 -16.53 -21.76 14.48
N THR A 291 -15.29 -22.22 14.52
CA THR A 291 -14.37 -22.15 15.68
C THR A 291 -13.04 -21.63 15.21
#